data_AF-A0A965PZJ2-F1
#
_entry.id   AF-A0A965PZJ2-F1
#
_cell.length_a   1.000
_cell.length_b   1.000
_cell.length_c   1.000
_cell.angle_alpha   90.00
_cell.angle_beta   90.00
_cell.angle_gamma   90.00
#
_symmetry.space_group_name_H-M   'P 1'
#
loop_
_entity.id
_entity.type
_entity.pdbx_description
1 polymer ?
#
loop_
_entity_poly.entity_id
_entity_poly.type
_entity_poly.pdbx_seq_one_letter_code
_entity_poly.pdbx_strand_id
1 'polypeptide(L)'
;GVRADVARLTAMWSELLAQHSGPLLFDHFTAADAYFAPVCTRLRTYALPMQPQVEAYVDRVLALAGVRAWVDGAVGENDFLDFEEPYRLSR
;
A
#
# COMPACT_ATOMS: atom_id res chain seq x y z
N GLY A 1 -15.19 -4.31 9.12
CA GLY A 1 -15.56 -2.88 9.15
C GLY A 1 -14.28 -2.11 9.39
N VAL A 2 -14.05 -1.00 8.68
CA VAL A 2 -12.69 -0.45 8.41
C VAL A 2 -11.77 -0.45 9.63
N ARG A 3 -12.22 0.03 10.79
CA ARG A 3 -11.41 0.04 12.04
C ARG A 3 -10.91 -1.36 12.44
N ALA A 4 -11.78 -2.36 12.42
CA ALA A 4 -11.43 -3.74 12.76
C ALA A 4 -10.48 -4.34 11.73
N ASP A 5 -10.65 -3.99 10.46
CA ASP A 5 -9.79 -4.48 9.37
C ASP A 5 -8.37 -3.90 9.48
N VAL A 6 -8.25 -2.59 9.77
CA VAL A 6 -6.97 -1.92 10.04
C VAL A 6 -6.30 -2.50 11.28
N ALA A 7 -7.06 -2.73 12.36
CA ALA A 7 -6.53 -3.32 13.58
C ALA A 7 -5.95 -4.72 13.34
N ARG A 8 -6.65 -5.56 12.57
CA ARG A 8 -6.19 -6.91 12.21
C ARG A 8 -4.90 -6.86 11.37
N LEU A 9 -4.84 -5.99 10.37
CA LEU A 9 -3.64 -5.80 9.54
C LEU A 9 -2.45 -5.32 10.38
N THR A 10 -2.67 -4.32 11.22
CA THR A 10 -1.62 -3.73 12.06
C THR A 10 -1.06 -4.78 13.03
N ALA A 11 -1.92 -5.56 13.69
CA ALA A 11 -1.47 -6.61 14.60
C ALA A 11 -0.62 -7.67 13.89
N MET A 12 -1.10 -8.17 12.75
CA MET A 12 -0.40 -9.20 11.96
C MET A 12 0.96 -8.70 11.44
N TRP A 13 1.02 -7.47 10.90
CA TRP A 13 2.29 -6.94 10.39
C TRP A 13 3.27 -6.60 11.51
N SER A 14 2.81 -6.05 12.63
CA SER A 14 3.69 -5.79 13.78
C SER A 14 4.33 -7.08 14.29
N GLU A 15 3.57 -8.18 14.35
CA GLU A 15 4.08 -9.49 14.74
C GLU A 15 5.17 -9.98 13.77
N LEU A 16 4.91 -9.95 12.46
CA LEU A 16 5.88 -10.38 11.44
C LEU A 16 7.16 -9.53 11.46
N LEU A 17 7.02 -8.20 11.51
CA LEU A 17 8.14 -7.26 11.57
C LEU A 17 8.99 -7.47 12.83
N ALA A 18 8.36 -7.82 13.97
CA ALA A 18 9.08 -8.15 15.20
C ALA A 18 9.78 -9.51 15.10
N GLN A 19 9.10 -10.53 14.58
CA GLN A 19 9.63 -11.89 14.46
C GLN A 19 10.84 -11.96 13.51
N HIS A 20 10.78 -11.24 12.40
CA HIS A 20 11.84 -11.25 11.38
C HIS A 20 12.85 -10.11 11.54
N SER A 21 12.66 -9.21 12.51
CA SER A 21 13.55 -8.07 12.80
C SER A 21 13.89 -7.22 11.57
N GLY A 22 12.97 -7.21 10.61
CA GLY A 22 13.21 -6.83 9.24
C GLY A 22 12.63 -5.47 8.86
N PRO A 23 13.19 -4.76 7.87
CA PRO A 23 12.55 -3.58 7.30
C PRO A 23 11.23 -3.90 6.59
N LEU A 24 11.05 -5.14 6.13
CA LEU A 24 9.87 -5.68 5.45
C LEU A 24 9.33 -6.90 6.21
N LEU A 25 8.17 -7.44 5.80
CA LEU A 25 7.43 -8.45 6.59
C LEU A 25 8.27 -9.70 6.91
N PHE A 26 9.19 -10.08 6.02
CA PHE A 26 10.08 -11.23 6.19
C PHE A 26 11.55 -10.84 5.99
N ASP A 27 11.94 -9.66 6.50
CA ASP A 27 13.27 -9.04 6.37
C ASP A 27 13.61 -8.52 4.97
N HIS A 28 13.54 -9.38 3.97
CA HIS A 28 13.73 -9.02 2.57
C HIS A 28 12.38 -8.89 1.86
N PHE A 29 12.40 -8.34 0.63
CA PHE A 29 11.21 -8.22 -0.19
C PHE A 29 10.69 -9.59 -0.60
N THR A 30 9.40 -9.80 -0.41
CA THR A 30 8.68 -11.02 -0.77
C THR A 30 7.39 -10.70 -1.53
N ALA A 31 6.74 -11.75 -2.04
CA ALA A 31 5.42 -11.63 -2.62
C ALA A 31 4.37 -11.06 -1.65
N ALA A 32 4.56 -11.22 -0.33
CA ALA A 32 3.65 -10.66 0.67
C ALA A 32 3.66 -9.12 0.65
N ASP A 33 4.84 -8.50 0.55
CA ASP A 33 4.97 -7.04 0.48
C ASP A 33 4.32 -6.49 -0.80
N ALA A 34 4.52 -7.18 -1.94
CA ALA A 34 3.88 -6.83 -3.20
C ALA A 34 2.34 -6.97 -3.11
N TYR A 35 1.86 -8.06 -2.52
CA TYR A 35 0.43 -8.30 -2.31
C TYR A 35 -0.23 -7.21 -1.46
N PHE A 36 0.48 -6.72 -0.43
CA PHE A 36 -0.03 -5.66 0.45
C PHE A 36 0.25 -4.24 -0.04
N ALA A 37 0.99 -4.03 -1.13
CA ALA A 37 1.25 -2.69 -1.66
C ALA A 37 -0.04 -1.88 -1.95
N PRO A 38 -1.10 -2.44 -2.57
CA PRO A 38 -2.36 -1.72 -2.74
C PRO A 38 -3.11 -1.42 -1.42
N VAL A 39 -2.82 -2.14 -0.35
CA VAL A 39 -3.37 -1.84 0.99
C VAL A 39 -2.60 -0.68 1.61
N CYS A 40 -1.26 -0.70 1.49
CA CYS A 40 -0.38 0.39 1.92
C CYS A 40 -0.75 1.72 1.26
N THR A 41 -1.07 1.72 -0.04
CA THR A 41 -1.53 2.94 -0.74
C THR A 41 -2.84 3.47 -0.14
N ARG A 42 -3.83 2.61 0.13
CA ARG A 42 -5.11 3.03 0.75
C ARG A 42 -4.92 3.58 2.16
N LEU A 43 -4.10 2.93 2.98
CA LEU A 43 -3.79 3.40 4.33
C LEU A 43 -3.19 4.82 4.29
N ARG A 44 -2.25 5.06 3.35
CA ARG A 44 -1.63 6.37 3.12
C ARG A 44 -2.62 7.40 2.57
N THR A 45 -3.35 7.09 1.51
CA THR A 45 -4.29 8.00 0.82
C THR A 45 -5.42 8.46 1.74
N TYR A 46 -5.95 7.57 2.57
CA TYR A 46 -7.02 7.92 3.52
C TYR A 46 -6.49 8.40 4.88
N ALA A 47 -5.17 8.58 5.04
CA ALA A 47 -4.52 9.04 6.26
C ALA A 47 -4.99 8.28 7.52
N LEU A 48 -5.13 6.96 7.42
CA LEU A 48 -5.63 6.15 8.53
C LEU A 48 -4.56 6.06 9.64
N PRO A 49 -4.94 6.19 10.93
CA PRO A 49 -3.99 6.12 12.02
C PRO A 49 -3.41 4.70 12.14
N MET A 50 -2.09 4.62 12.27
CA MET A 50 -1.31 3.38 12.36
C MET A 50 -0.31 3.46 13.51
N GLN A 51 0.19 2.30 13.94
CA GLN A 51 1.32 2.26 14.87
C GLN A 51 2.62 2.65 14.15
N PRO A 52 3.59 3.31 14.81
CA PRO A 52 4.81 3.80 14.16
C PRO A 52 5.59 2.73 13.37
N GLN A 53 5.66 1.50 13.88
CA GLN A 53 6.34 0.39 13.20
C GLN A 53 5.67 0.03 11.87
N VAL A 54 4.33 0.04 11.84
CA VAL A 54 3.54 -0.25 10.64
C VAL A 54 3.58 0.92 9.67
N GLU A 55 3.54 2.16 10.15
CA GLU A 55 3.71 3.33 9.29
C GLU A 55 5.07 3.31 8.57
N ALA A 56 6.15 3.00 9.30
CA ALA A 56 7.48 2.86 8.70
C ALA A 56 7.55 1.70 7.68
N TYR A 57 6.82 0.60 7.90
CA TYR A 57 6.70 -0.48 6.93
C TYR A 57 5.94 -0.03 5.67
N VAL A 58 4.81 0.66 5.82
CA VAL A 58 4.05 1.25 4.71
C VAL A 58 4.93 2.20 3.88
N ASP A 59 5.72 3.05 4.53
CA ASP A 59 6.66 3.94 3.85
C ASP A 59 7.70 3.18 3.02
N ARG A 60 8.27 2.11 3.58
CA ARG A 60 9.26 1.29 2.86
C ARG A 60 8.64 0.61 1.65
N VAL A 61 7.44 0.05 1.78
CA VAL A 61 6.71 -0.58 0.66
C VAL A 61 6.44 0.43 -0.45
N LEU A 62 5.96 1.63 -0.10
CA LEU A 62 5.70 2.69 -1.09
C LEU A 62 6.98 3.23 -1.74
N ALA A 63 8.13 3.12 -1.07
CA ALA A 63 9.43 3.51 -1.61
C ALA A 63 10.06 2.45 -2.53
N LEU A 64 9.54 1.21 -2.56
CA LEU A 64 10.07 0.15 -3.43
C LEU A 64 9.98 0.57 -4.90
N ALA A 65 11.06 0.35 -5.65
CA ALA A 65 11.15 0.75 -7.06
C ALA A 65 10.01 0.17 -7.91
N GLY A 66 9.61 -1.10 -7.67
CA GLY A 66 8.49 -1.73 -8.37
C GLY A 66 7.14 -1.12 -8.02
N VAL A 67 6.91 -0.74 -6.75
CA VAL A 67 5.66 -0.09 -6.33
C VAL A 67 5.59 1.33 -6.90
N ARG A 68 6.69 2.08 -6.86
CA ARG A 68 6.78 3.41 -7.49
C ARG A 68 6.51 3.34 -8.99
N ALA A 69 7.17 2.43 -9.71
CA ALA A 69 6.96 2.26 -11.14
C ALA A 69 5.50 1.88 -11.48
N TRP A 70 4.88 1.02 -10.66
CA TRP A 70 3.47 0.66 -10.79
C TRP A 70 2.54 1.86 -10.57
N VAL A 71 2.78 2.67 -9.53
CA VAL A 71 2.00 3.88 -9.24
C VAL A 71 2.18 4.93 -10.35
N ASP A 72 3.42 5.18 -10.78
CA ASP A 72 3.73 6.13 -11.84
C ASP A 72 3.05 5.71 -13.16
N GLY A 73 3.05 4.40 -13.47
CA GLY A 73 2.34 3.84 -14.62
C GLY A 73 0.83 4.04 -14.54
N ALA A 74 0.22 3.80 -13.38
CA ALA A 74 -1.20 4.00 -13.16
C ALA A 74 -1.62 5.49 -13.26
N VAL A 75 -0.79 6.41 -12.76
CA VAL A 75 -1.03 7.86 -12.88
C VAL A 75 -0.90 8.32 -14.34
N GLY A 76 -0.01 7.70 -15.11
CA GLY A 76 0.18 7.97 -16.54
C GLY A 76 -0.80 7.25 -17.47
N GLU A 77 -1.70 6.42 -16.94
CA GLU A 77 -2.62 5.61 -17.74
C GLU A 77 -3.69 6.47 -18.41
N ASN A 78 -3.74 6.38 -19.75
CA ASN A 78 -4.73 7.07 -20.58
C ASN A 78 -5.83 6.13 -21.09
N ASP A 79 -5.75 4.84 -20.74
CA ASP A 79 -6.81 3.88 -21.02
C ASP A 79 -7.93 4.08 -19.99
N PHE A 80 -9.09 4.50 -20.47
CA PHE A 80 -10.28 4.63 -19.64
C PHE A 80 -11.51 4.19 -20.43
N LEU A 81 -12.55 3.78 -19.69
CA LEU A 81 -13.85 3.50 -20.28
C LEU A 81 -14.70 4.77 -20.20
N ASP A 82 -15.17 5.26 -21.34
CA ASP A 82 -15.95 6.49 -21.46
C ASP A 82 -17.11 6.58 -20.46
N PHE A 83 -17.75 5.45 -20.15
CA PHE A 83 -18.88 5.40 -19.23
C PHE A 83 -18.48 5.41 -17.74
N GLU A 84 -17.24 5.03 -17.39
CA GLU A 84 -16.73 5.04 -16.02
C GLU A 84 -16.09 6.39 -15.67
N GLU A 85 -15.50 7.05 -16.67
CA GLU A 85 -14.80 8.33 -16.50
C GLU A 85 -15.27 9.41 -17.49
N PRO A 86 -16.59 9.74 -17.55
CA PRO A 86 -17.12 10.69 -18.52
C PRO A 86 -16.52 12.10 -18.40
N TYR A 87 -15.96 12.44 -17.23
CA TYR A 87 -15.30 13.70 -16.95
C TYR A 87 -13.96 13.88 -17.69
N ARG A 88 -13.35 12.82 -18.22
CA ARG A 88 -12.12 12.92 -19.04
C ARG A 88 -12.39 13.35 -20.49
N LEU A 89 -13.65 13.29 -20.95
CA LEU A 89 -14.05 13.62 -22.32
C LEU A 89 -14.27 15.13 -22.56
N SER A 90 -14.44 15.92 -21.50
CA SER A 90 -14.61 17.37 -21.58
C SER A 90 -13.58 18.06 -20.68
N ARG A 91 -12.64 18.78 -21.29
CA ARG A 91 -11.61 19.55 -20.58
C ARG A 91 -12.03 20.99 -20.34
#